data_AF-A0A1U7LGV8-F1
#
_entry.id   AF-A0A1U7LGV8-F1
#
_cell.length_a   1.000
_cell.length_b   1.000
_cell.length_c   1.000
_cell.angle_alpha   90.00
_cell.angle_beta   90.00
_cell.angle_gamma   90.00
#
_symmetry.space_group_name_H-M   'P 1'
#
loop_
_entity.id
_entity.type
_entity.pdbx_description
1 polymer ?
#
loop_
_entity_poly.entity_id
_entity_poly.type
_entity_poly.pdbx_seq_one_letter_code
_entity_poly.pdbx_strand_id
1 'polypeptide(L)'
;MVLPDLTAFESVGIYLDKEWLEALLIEFPNISTHQHILPHFLVSDLKQSADPQTFLPPDILEKHNVTISGPFVLQIYRVEDIGLSALSQIYKIEDSKHGQQIREAINEEEQQDLGFEEQIDNNELVGKKHTCKLILEDGAGRRCFGFELKPIDGICVGMRLGQKVYTLATENFRPSRLW
;
A
#
# COMPACT_ATOMS: atom_id res chain seq x y z
N MET A 1 -9.27 -5.73 -34.39
CA MET A 1 -8.47 -5.49 -33.17
C MET A 1 -8.80 -6.63 -32.22
N VAL A 2 -7.81 -7.43 -31.82
CA VAL A 2 -8.03 -8.59 -30.95
C VAL A 2 -8.10 -8.04 -29.52
N LEU A 3 -9.20 -8.29 -28.82
CA LEU A 3 -9.32 -7.89 -27.41
C LEU A 3 -8.34 -8.75 -26.58
N PRO A 4 -7.62 -8.14 -25.62
CA PRO A 4 -6.72 -8.88 -24.76
C PRO A 4 -7.48 -9.88 -23.88
N ASP A 5 -6.81 -10.95 -23.48
CA ASP A 5 -7.40 -11.93 -22.57
C ASP A 5 -7.52 -11.35 -21.16
N LEU A 6 -8.76 -11.01 -20.77
CA LEU A 6 -9.11 -10.46 -19.46
C LEU A 6 -9.60 -11.53 -18.47
N THR A 7 -9.70 -12.79 -18.90
CA THR A 7 -10.27 -13.87 -18.06
C THR A 7 -9.53 -14.03 -16.73
N ALA A 8 -8.23 -13.77 -16.72
CA ALA A 8 -7.42 -13.79 -15.49
C ALA A 8 -7.85 -12.72 -14.48
N PHE A 9 -8.15 -11.49 -14.92
CA PHE A 9 -8.61 -10.43 -14.03
C PHE A 9 -10.02 -10.71 -13.50
N GLU A 10 -10.92 -11.15 -14.39
CA GLU A 10 -12.29 -11.50 -14.04
C GLU A 10 -12.35 -12.69 -13.05
N SER A 11 -11.45 -13.67 -13.19
CA SER A 11 -11.35 -14.81 -12.27
C SER A 11 -10.98 -14.41 -10.84
N VAL A 12 -10.30 -13.27 -10.69
CA VAL A 12 -9.91 -12.68 -9.41
C VAL A 12 -10.94 -11.62 -8.97
N GLY A 13 -11.96 -11.34 -9.78
CA GLY A 13 -12.97 -10.32 -9.50
C GLY A 13 -12.44 -8.89 -9.64
N ILE A 14 -11.44 -8.68 -10.48
CA ILE A 14 -10.96 -7.36 -10.87
C ILE A 14 -11.51 -7.05 -12.26
N TYR A 15 -12.25 -5.96 -12.37
CA TYR A 15 -12.82 -5.47 -13.62
C TYR A 15 -12.13 -4.17 -14.00
N LEU A 16 -11.59 -4.11 -15.21
CA LEU A 16 -10.87 -2.95 -15.74
C LEU A 16 -11.83 -2.05 -16.50
N ASP A 17 -11.56 -0.74 -16.47
CA ASP A 17 -12.29 0.21 -17.29
C ASP A 17 -11.99 0.00 -18.78
N LYS A 18 -13.04 0.06 -19.61
CA LYS A 18 -12.93 -0.22 -21.05
C LYS A 18 -12.25 0.90 -21.81
N GLU A 19 -12.55 2.16 -21.47
CA GLU A 19 -11.97 3.32 -22.15
C GLU A 19 -10.47 3.39 -21.85
N TRP A 20 -10.09 3.15 -20.60
CA TRP A 20 -8.69 3.05 -20.19
C TRP A 20 -7.95 1.92 -20.91
N LEU A 21 -8.57 0.74 -21.02
CA LEU A 21 -7.97 -0.40 -21.72
C LEU A 21 -7.79 -0.11 -23.22
N GLU A 22 -8.79 0.51 -23.86
CA GLU A 22 -8.69 0.92 -25.27
C GLU A 22 -7.57 1.95 -25.48
N ALA A 23 -7.46 2.95 -24.60
CA ALA A 23 -6.38 3.92 -24.64
C ALA A 23 -5.00 3.25 -24.49
N LEU A 24 -4.89 2.28 -23.57
CA LEU A 24 -3.66 1.51 -23.37
C LEU A 24 -3.29 0.68 -24.62
N LEU A 25 -4.27 0.07 -25.28
CA LEU A 25 -4.04 -0.72 -26.50
C LEU A 25 -3.65 0.16 -27.70
N ILE A 26 -4.14 1.41 -27.75
CA ILE A 26 -3.72 2.39 -28.76
C ILE A 26 -2.25 2.79 -28.55
N GLU A 27 -1.85 3.05 -27.30
CA GLU A 27 -0.48 3.42 -26.97
C GLU A 27 0.49 2.23 -27.13
N PHE A 28 0.03 1.03 -26.76
CA PHE A 28 0.83 -0.20 -26.76
C PHE A 28 0.11 -1.34 -27.52
N PRO A 29 0.17 -1.35 -28.86
CA PRO A 29 -0.58 -2.27 -29.71
C PRO A 29 -0.19 -3.76 -29.57
N ASN A 30 0.94 -4.05 -28.91
CA ASN A 30 1.44 -5.42 -28.72
C ASN A 30 1.02 -6.05 -27.38
N ILE A 31 0.29 -5.31 -26.53
CA ILE A 31 -0.19 -5.83 -25.24
C ILE A 31 -1.39 -6.76 -25.49
N SER A 32 -1.20 -8.05 -25.25
CA SER A 32 -2.22 -9.09 -25.49
C SER A 32 -2.50 -9.98 -24.28
N THR A 33 -1.65 -9.94 -23.26
CA THR A 33 -1.75 -10.82 -22.09
C THR A 33 -1.88 -10.04 -20.79
N HIS A 34 -2.55 -10.65 -19.81
CA HIS A 34 -2.71 -10.07 -18.47
C HIS A 34 -1.38 -9.67 -17.81
N GLN A 35 -0.29 -10.40 -18.08
CA GLN A 35 1.05 -10.12 -17.55
C GLN A 35 1.60 -8.76 -17.98
N HIS A 36 1.23 -8.30 -19.18
CA HIS A 36 1.64 -6.99 -19.66
C HIS A 36 0.70 -5.89 -19.17
N ILE A 37 -0.60 -6.18 -19.03
CA ILE A 37 -1.61 -5.19 -18.57
C ILE A 37 -1.45 -4.87 -17.08
N LEU A 38 -1.14 -5.89 -16.26
CA LEU A 38 -1.10 -5.77 -14.80
C LEU A 38 -0.11 -4.69 -14.31
N PRO A 39 1.15 -4.60 -14.79
CA PRO A 39 2.06 -3.53 -14.41
C PRO A 39 1.51 -2.12 -14.70
N HIS A 40 0.88 -1.92 -15.86
CA HIS A 40 0.26 -0.63 -16.19
C HIS A 40 -0.91 -0.31 -15.26
N PHE A 41 -1.74 -1.31 -14.98
CA PHE A 41 -2.82 -1.19 -14.01
C PHE A 41 -2.29 -0.82 -12.61
N LEU A 42 -1.25 -1.51 -12.12
CA LEU A 42 -0.71 -1.27 -10.77
C LEU A 42 -0.15 0.13 -10.57
N VAL A 43 0.30 0.80 -11.63
CA VAL A 43 0.86 2.16 -11.59
C VAL A 43 -0.20 3.23 -11.89
N SER A 44 -1.31 2.88 -12.55
CA SER A 44 -2.38 3.84 -12.89
C SER A 44 -3.28 4.18 -11.70
N ASP A 45 -3.92 5.34 -11.76
CA ASP A 45 -4.94 5.73 -10.78
C ASP A 45 -6.16 4.81 -10.89
N LEU A 46 -6.63 4.30 -9.75
CA LEU A 46 -7.79 3.41 -9.69
C LEU A 46 -9.08 4.07 -10.25
N LYS A 47 -9.22 5.39 -10.16
CA LYS A 47 -10.37 6.14 -10.68
C LYS A 47 -10.50 6.08 -12.20
N GLN A 48 -9.39 5.90 -12.89
CA GLN A 48 -9.35 5.85 -14.36
C GLN A 48 -9.32 4.42 -14.87
N SER A 49 -8.70 3.50 -14.13
CA SER A 49 -8.30 2.19 -14.66
C SER A 49 -9.20 1.02 -14.27
N ALA A 50 -10.11 1.20 -13.31
CA ALA A 50 -10.98 0.13 -12.82
C ALA A 50 -12.46 0.44 -13.03
N ASP A 51 -13.23 -0.61 -13.25
CA ASP A 51 -14.69 -0.55 -13.39
C ASP A 51 -15.38 -0.49 -12.02
N PRO A 52 -16.54 0.19 -11.89
CA PRO A 52 -17.31 0.28 -10.66
C PRO A 52 -17.66 -1.05 -9.98
N GLN A 53 -17.70 -2.17 -10.72
CA GLN A 53 -17.94 -3.50 -10.14
C GLN A 53 -16.84 -3.95 -9.17
N THR A 54 -15.64 -3.38 -9.27
CA THR A 54 -14.50 -3.69 -8.39
C THR A 54 -14.47 -2.82 -7.14
N PHE A 55 -15.34 -1.81 -7.05
CA PHE A 55 -15.32 -0.83 -5.96
C PHE A 55 -16.13 -1.31 -4.76
N LEU A 56 -15.99 -0.59 -3.64
CA LEU A 56 -16.78 -0.85 -2.45
C LEU A 56 -18.29 -0.67 -2.71
N PRO A 57 -19.17 -1.30 -1.93
CA PRO A 57 -20.61 -1.02 -1.98
C PRO A 57 -20.92 0.46 -1.71
N PRO A 58 -21.86 1.09 -2.45
CA PRO A 58 -22.21 2.53 -2.32
C PRO A 58 -22.53 2.96 -0.89
N ASP A 59 -23.15 2.08 -0.13
CA ASP A 59 -23.63 2.29 1.23
C ASP A 59 -22.62 1.92 2.33
N ILE A 60 -21.34 1.68 1.97
CA ILE A 60 -20.34 1.18 2.93
C ILE A 60 -20.10 2.14 4.11
N LEU A 61 -20.22 3.45 3.90
CA LEU A 61 -19.99 4.45 4.93
C LEU A 61 -21.15 4.54 5.94
N GLU A 62 -22.33 4.03 5.58
CA GLU A 62 -23.53 4.02 6.41
C GLU A 62 -23.67 2.70 7.20
N LYS A 63 -22.99 1.64 6.73
CA LYS A 63 -23.00 0.33 7.37
C LYS A 63 -22.04 0.28 8.55
N HIS A 64 -22.54 -0.19 9.69
CA HIS A 64 -21.74 -0.43 10.90
C HIS A 64 -21.86 -1.89 11.33
N ASN A 65 -20.76 -2.49 11.80
CA ASN A 65 -20.71 -3.87 12.29
C ASN A 65 -21.15 -4.94 11.27
N VAL A 66 -20.96 -4.67 9.97
CA VAL A 66 -21.28 -5.62 8.89
C VAL A 66 -19.99 -6.15 8.29
N THR A 67 -19.95 -7.45 8.01
CA THR A 67 -18.91 -8.06 7.17
C THR A 67 -19.29 -7.90 5.71
N ILE A 68 -18.47 -7.16 4.96
CA ILE A 68 -18.59 -7.10 3.51
C ILE A 68 -17.81 -8.27 2.90
N SER A 69 -18.48 -9.00 2.01
CA SER A 69 -17.87 -10.08 1.24
C SER A 69 -17.69 -9.61 -0.19
N GLY A 70 -16.46 -9.63 -0.67
CA GLY A 70 -16.17 -9.33 -2.05
C GLY A 70 -14.68 -9.10 -2.27
N PRO A 71 -14.19 -9.43 -3.48
CA PRO A 71 -12.95 -8.86 -3.93
C PRO A 71 -13.16 -7.39 -4.24
N PHE A 72 -12.46 -6.52 -3.51
CA PHE A 72 -12.43 -5.09 -3.76
C PHE A 72 -11.00 -4.67 -3.99
N VAL A 73 -10.80 -3.81 -4.97
CA VAL A 73 -9.51 -3.15 -5.17
C VAL A 73 -9.59 -1.77 -4.56
N LEU A 74 -8.62 -1.47 -3.71
CA LEU A 74 -8.45 -0.20 -3.04
C LEU A 74 -7.05 0.32 -3.30
N GLN A 75 -6.87 1.63 -3.18
CA GLN A 75 -5.58 2.28 -3.29
C GLN A 75 -5.18 2.86 -1.94
N ILE A 76 -3.92 2.68 -1.55
CA ILE A 76 -3.38 3.26 -0.32
C ILE A 76 -3.23 4.76 -0.53
N TYR A 77 -4.10 5.53 0.12
CA TYR A 77 -4.04 6.98 0.12
C TYR A 77 -3.04 7.49 1.17
N ARG A 78 -3.04 6.88 2.37
CA ARG A 78 -2.13 7.24 3.46
C ARG A 78 -1.90 6.06 4.40
N VAL A 79 -0.75 6.05 5.06
CA VAL A 79 -0.44 5.14 6.18
C VAL A 79 -0.06 5.97 7.40
N GLU A 80 -0.62 5.62 8.54
CA GLU A 80 -0.34 6.20 9.85
C GLU A 80 0.07 5.08 10.80
N ASP A 81 1.16 5.26 11.55
CA ASP A 81 1.49 4.36 12.65
C ASP A 81 0.64 4.78 13.86
N ILE A 82 -0.13 3.82 14.38
CA ILE A 82 -0.98 4.00 15.57
C ILE A 82 -0.43 3.27 16.80
N GLY A 83 0.66 2.53 16.66
CA GLY A 83 1.39 1.88 17.75
C GLY A 83 2.43 2.79 18.43
N LEU A 84 2.82 3.88 17.78
CA LEU A 84 3.68 4.92 18.35
C LEU A 84 2.95 6.25 18.50
N SER A 85 3.28 6.98 19.57
CA SER A 85 2.78 8.36 19.71
C SER A 85 3.30 9.23 18.55
N ALA A 86 2.48 10.18 18.09
CA ALA A 86 2.86 11.11 17.02
C ALA A 86 4.14 11.90 17.37
N LEU A 87 4.33 12.23 18.67
CA LEU A 87 5.55 12.87 19.16
C LEU A 87 6.77 11.96 19.01
N SER A 88 6.65 10.66 19.34
CA SER A 88 7.73 9.69 19.13
C SER A 88 8.11 9.53 17.65
N GLN A 89 7.16 9.69 16.73
CA GLN A 89 7.44 9.68 15.29
C GLN A 89 8.20 10.94 14.85
N ILE A 90 7.82 12.11 15.36
CA ILE A 90 8.52 13.37 15.10
C ILE A 90 9.95 13.31 15.64
N TYR A 91 10.15 12.88 16.89
CA TYR A 91 11.48 12.74 17.49
C TYR A 91 12.39 11.82 16.66
N LYS A 92 11.88 10.69 16.16
CA LYS A 92 12.66 9.80 15.27
C LYS A 92 13.08 10.47 13.95
N ILE A 93 12.21 11.30 13.38
CA ILE A 93 12.52 12.05 12.16
C ILE A 93 13.57 13.13 12.46
N GLU A 94 13.43 13.85 13.57
CA GLU A 94 14.37 14.89 14.00
C GLU A 94 15.75 14.32 14.33
N ASP A 95 15.82 13.22 15.09
CA ASP A 95 17.06 12.52 15.43
C ASP A 95 17.76 11.98 14.18
N SER A 96 17.01 11.45 13.20
CA SER A 96 17.61 10.98 11.94
C SER A 96 18.22 12.13 11.12
N LYS A 97 17.61 13.32 11.15
CA LYS A 97 18.14 14.52 10.48
C LYS A 97 19.36 15.09 11.22
N HIS A 98 19.35 15.07 12.55
CA HIS A 98 20.46 15.55 13.36
C HIS A 98 21.67 14.59 13.28
N GLY A 99 21.43 13.28 13.28
CA GLY A 99 22.48 12.26 13.09
C GLY A 99 23.08 12.25 11.68
N GLN A 100 22.30 12.59 10.65
CA GLN A 100 22.82 12.80 9.29
C GLN A 100 23.71 14.05 9.21
N GLN A 101 23.31 15.17 9.83
CA GLN A 101 24.15 16.37 9.88
C GLN A 101 25.47 16.15 10.62
N ILE A 102 25.46 15.35 11.71
CA ILE A 102 26.70 14.98 12.41
C ILE A 102 27.59 14.09 11.53
N ARG A 103 27.02 13.10 10.83
CA ARG A 103 27.79 12.23 9.92
C ARG A 103 28.34 12.96 8.70
N GLU A 104 27.61 13.92 8.16
CA GLU A 104 28.07 14.75 7.04
C GLU A 104 29.19 15.71 7.48
N ALA A 105 29.10 16.29 8.69
CA ALA A 105 30.17 17.11 9.27
C ALA A 105 31.45 16.30 9.56
N ILE A 106 31.35 15.07 10.06
CA ILE A 106 32.52 14.20 10.33
C ILE A 106 33.20 13.75 9.02
N ASN A 107 32.44 13.53 7.95
CA ASN A 107 32.99 13.16 6.65
C ASN A 107 33.71 14.32 5.92
N GLU A 108 33.45 15.58 6.31
CA GLU A 108 34.16 16.75 5.76
C GLU A 108 35.45 17.08 6.55
N GLU A 109 35.60 16.63 7.81
CA GLU A 109 36.71 17.04 8.68
C GLU A 109 37.73 15.95 9.08
N GLU A 110 37.50 14.65 8.91
CA GLU A 110 38.44 13.62 9.42
C GLU A 110 38.99 12.65 8.35
N GLN A 111 39.98 13.13 7.59
CA GLN A 111 41.20 12.33 7.33
C GLN A 111 42.20 12.61 8.47
N GLN A 112 41.94 12.09 9.67
CA GLN A 112 42.99 11.77 10.64
C GLN A 112 42.41 11.02 11.83
N ASP A 113 42.95 9.81 12.03
CA ASP A 113 43.00 9.02 13.26
C ASP A 113 42.16 9.51 14.44
N LEU A 114 41.23 8.67 14.91
CA LEU A 114 41.35 8.00 16.21
C LEU A 114 40.24 6.93 16.36
N GLY A 115 40.66 5.73 16.73
CA GLY A 115 39.78 4.58 16.94
C GLY A 115 38.79 4.79 18.08
N PHE A 116 37.51 4.76 17.74
CA PHE A 116 36.42 4.39 18.63
C PHE A 116 35.59 3.33 17.91
N GLU A 117 35.92 2.06 18.15
CA GLU A 117 35.01 0.95 17.84
C GLU A 117 33.89 0.93 18.89
N GLU A 118 32.90 1.82 18.74
CA GLU A 118 31.55 1.49 19.21
C GLU A 118 30.91 0.63 18.12
N GLN A 119 30.99 -0.69 18.31
CA GLN A 119 30.07 -1.62 17.68
C GLN A 119 28.67 -1.32 18.22
N ILE A 120 28.02 -0.32 17.63
CA ILE A 120 26.57 -0.20 17.70
C ILE A 120 26.04 -1.38 16.89
N ASP A 121 25.56 -2.37 17.62
CA ASP A 121 24.86 -3.52 17.10
C ASP A 121 23.68 -2.99 16.27
N ASN A 122 23.86 -2.92 14.94
CA ASN A 122 22.88 -2.40 13.98
C ASN A 122 21.58 -3.23 13.91
N ASN A 123 21.43 -4.20 14.81
CA ASN A 123 20.32 -5.13 14.85
C ASN A 123 19.15 -4.67 15.74
N GLU A 124 19.31 -3.60 16.54
CA GLU A 124 18.20 -3.04 17.35
C GLU A 124 17.40 -1.93 16.65
N LEU A 125 17.80 -1.48 15.46
CA LEU A 125 17.03 -0.51 14.66
C LEU A 125 15.91 -1.14 13.83
N VAL A 126 15.73 -2.47 13.88
CA VAL A 126 14.50 -3.12 13.43
C VAL A 126 13.45 -2.90 14.51
N GLY A 127 13.03 -1.64 14.66
CA GLY A 127 11.95 -1.25 15.55
C GLY A 127 10.75 -2.17 15.30
N LYS A 128 10.23 -2.76 16.38
CA LYS A 128 9.03 -3.62 16.34
C LYS A 128 8.03 -3.01 15.39
N LYS A 129 7.69 -3.73 14.32
CA LYS A 129 6.67 -3.28 13.38
C LYS A 129 5.40 -2.93 14.14
N HIS A 130 5.02 -1.66 14.08
CA HIS A 130 3.86 -1.15 14.76
C HIS A 130 2.63 -1.28 13.88
N THR A 131 1.48 -1.46 14.54
CA THR A 131 0.18 -1.53 13.87
C THR A 131 -0.07 -0.25 13.09
N CYS A 132 -0.38 -0.40 11.81
CA CYS A 132 -0.71 0.70 10.93
C CYS A 132 -2.23 0.90 10.79
N LYS A 133 -2.63 2.16 10.78
CA LYS A 133 -3.91 2.62 10.26
C LYS A 133 -3.69 3.05 8.81
N LEU A 134 -4.50 2.48 7.92
CA LEU A 134 -4.51 2.76 6.50
C LEU A 134 -5.69 3.68 6.19
N ILE A 135 -5.46 4.68 5.35
CA ILE A 135 -6.51 5.40 4.64
C ILE A 135 -6.53 4.83 3.24
N LEU A 136 -7.62 4.18 2.89
CA LEU A 136 -7.81 3.49 1.61
C LEU A 136 -8.83 4.27 0.79
N GLU A 137 -8.59 4.42 -0.51
CA GLU A 137 -9.49 5.07 -1.45
C GLU A 137 -9.89 4.09 -2.56
N ASP A 138 -11.16 4.04 -2.92
CA ASP A 138 -11.62 3.26 -4.07
C ASP A 138 -11.65 4.10 -5.37
N GLY A 139 -11.96 3.48 -6.51
CA GLY A 139 -12.02 4.20 -7.79
C GLY A 139 -13.20 5.17 -7.92
N ALA A 140 -14.16 5.16 -6.98
CA ALA A 140 -15.19 6.20 -6.88
C ALA A 140 -14.75 7.38 -5.99
N GLY A 141 -13.53 7.34 -5.42
CA GLY A 141 -13.00 8.36 -4.52
C GLY A 141 -13.52 8.27 -3.08
N ARG A 142 -14.21 7.19 -2.72
CA ARG A 142 -14.66 6.95 -1.34
C ARG A 142 -13.48 6.50 -0.51
N ARG A 143 -13.36 7.10 0.69
CA ARG A 143 -12.27 6.82 1.62
C ARG A 143 -12.76 6.04 2.81
N CYS A 144 -12.02 5.01 3.19
CA CYS A 144 -12.28 4.21 4.38
C CYS A 144 -10.99 4.03 5.19
N PHE A 145 -11.17 3.71 6.48
CA PHE A 145 -10.06 3.37 7.35
C PHE A 145 -9.89 1.85 7.41
N GLY A 146 -8.68 1.38 7.11
CA GLY A 146 -8.26 0.01 7.35
C GLY A 146 -7.39 -0.05 8.60
N PHE A 147 -7.62 -1.02 9.47
CA PHE A 147 -6.79 -1.25 10.64
C PHE A 147 -6.07 -2.59 10.51
N GLU A 148 -4.76 -2.57 10.70
CA GLU A 148 -3.93 -3.76 10.65
C GLU A 148 -4.13 -4.59 11.95
N LEU A 149 -5.05 -5.55 11.93
CA LEU A 149 -5.30 -6.43 13.09
C LEU A 149 -4.14 -7.40 13.38
N LYS A 150 -3.38 -7.76 12.35
CA LYS A 150 -2.17 -8.57 12.42
C LYS A 150 -1.12 -7.96 11.49
N PRO A 151 0.18 -8.05 11.79
CA PRO A 151 1.23 -7.55 10.92
C PRO A 151 1.11 -8.07 9.46
N ILE A 152 1.03 -7.17 8.47
CA ILE A 152 0.98 -7.44 7.02
C ILE A 152 2.25 -6.93 6.35
N ASP A 153 3.11 -7.82 5.88
CA ASP A 153 4.40 -7.44 5.30
C ASP A 153 4.26 -6.44 4.14
N GLY A 154 5.20 -5.50 4.06
CA GLY A 154 5.15 -4.41 3.08
C GLY A 154 4.29 -3.21 3.48
N ILE A 155 3.46 -3.31 4.53
CA ILE A 155 2.74 -2.18 5.10
C ILE A 155 3.57 -1.53 6.21
N CYS A 156 3.97 -0.28 5.99
CA CYS A 156 4.68 0.53 6.98
C CYS A 156 4.55 2.03 6.67
N VAL A 157 4.78 2.86 7.68
CA VAL A 157 4.94 4.31 7.47
C VAL A 157 6.18 4.56 6.60
N GLY A 158 6.03 5.47 5.63
CA GLY A 158 7.08 5.76 4.64
C GLY A 158 7.02 4.90 3.38
N MET A 159 6.10 3.92 3.30
CA MET A 159 5.85 3.21 2.05
C MET A 159 5.36 4.15 0.93
N ARG A 160 5.55 3.75 -0.34
CA ARG A 160 5.04 4.52 -1.48
C ARG A 160 3.51 4.51 -1.46
N LEU A 161 2.91 5.69 -1.53
CA LEU A 161 1.46 5.86 -1.67
C LEU A 161 1.01 5.49 -3.08
N GLY A 162 -0.29 5.24 -3.25
CA GLY A 162 -0.87 4.83 -4.53
C GLY A 162 -0.76 3.34 -4.84
N GLN A 163 -0.12 2.56 -3.97
CA GLN A 163 -0.12 1.10 -4.10
C GLN A 163 -1.53 0.54 -3.97
N LYS A 164 -1.83 -0.50 -4.76
CA LYS A 164 -3.13 -1.16 -4.75
C LYS A 164 -3.16 -2.30 -3.72
N VAL A 165 -4.27 -2.39 -3.02
CA VAL A 165 -4.61 -3.45 -2.07
C VAL A 165 -5.82 -4.18 -2.62
N TYR A 166 -5.75 -5.50 -2.57
CA TYR A 166 -6.83 -6.38 -2.99
C TYR A 166 -7.38 -7.12 -1.78
N THR A 167 -8.68 -7.05 -1.56
CA THR A 167 -9.34 -7.83 -0.49
C THR A 167 -9.76 -9.18 -1.03
N LEU A 168 -9.60 -10.24 -0.24
CA LEU A 168 -10.10 -11.57 -0.59
C LEU A 168 -11.57 -11.70 -0.18
N ALA A 169 -12.37 -12.37 -1.00
CA ALA A 169 -13.75 -12.73 -0.64
C ALA A 169 -13.75 -13.61 0.62
N THR A 170 -14.48 -13.19 1.65
CA THR A 170 -14.51 -13.80 2.99
C THR A 170 -15.36 -15.06 3.05
N GLU A 171 -15.21 -16.01 2.12
CA GLU A 171 -15.89 -17.29 2.28
C GLU A 171 -15.32 -18.12 3.46
N ASN A 172 -14.15 -17.75 4.00
CA ASN A 172 -13.46 -18.56 5.02
C ASN A 172 -12.85 -17.80 6.22
N PHE A 173 -13.18 -16.53 6.47
CA PHE A 173 -12.72 -15.89 7.71
C PHE A 173 -13.57 -16.35 8.90
N ARG A 174 -13.24 -17.52 9.45
CA ARG A 174 -13.67 -17.92 10.79
C ARG A 174 -12.69 -17.29 11.78
N PRO A 175 -13.06 -16.23 12.53
CA PRO A 175 -12.27 -15.88 13.70
C PRO A 175 -12.32 -17.09 14.62
N SER A 176 -11.21 -17.81 14.72
CA SER A 176 -11.05 -18.85 15.73
C SER A 176 -11.42 -18.22 17.07
N ARG A 177 -12.48 -18.75 17.70
CA ARG A 177 -13.05 -18.30 18.97
C ARG A 177 -11.99 -17.70 19.89
N LEU A 178 -12.12 -16.41 20.15
CA LEU A 178 -11.54 -15.74 21.31
C LEU A 178 -12.71 -15.18 22.12
N TRP A 179 -13.40 -16.10 22.80
CA TRP A 179 -14.02 -15.92 24.10
C TRP A 179 -13.85 -17.25 24.84
#